data_AF-A0A430FZ62-F1
#
_entry.id   AF-A0A430FZ62-F1
#
_cell.length_a   1.000
_cell.length_b   1.000
_cell.length_c   1.000
_cell.angle_alpha   90.00
_cell.angle_beta   90.00
_cell.angle_gamma   90.00
#
_symmetry.space_group_name_H-M   'P 1'
#
loop_
_entity.id
_entity.type
_entity.pdbx_description
1 polymer ?
#
loop_
_entity_poly.entity_id
_entity_poly.type
_entity_poly.pdbx_seq_one_letter_code
_entity_poly.pdbx_strand_id
1 'polypeptide(L)'
;MGMFEQVGCVSDRVMETLVAGLEIEFGRGAGEALAQRFLAAEAVELCWEARLAERWLGYYGTSESEPEVELDRVRIIGFLNGRWFVATMIVDGDGAAHGMTGRRDLAGEADARSALADA
;
A
#
# COMPACT_ATOMS: atom_id res chain seq x y z
N MET A 1 -9.72 0.87 -22.00
CA MET A 1 -8.41 0.69 -21.35
C MET A 1 -8.07 1.95 -20.59
N GLY A 2 -8.47 1.99 -19.32
CA GLY A 2 -8.09 3.09 -18.44
C GLY A 2 -6.66 2.90 -17.95
N MET A 3 -5.96 4.01 -17.70
CA MET A 3 -4.63 4.05 -17.09
C MET A 3 -4.51 3.17 -15.82
N PHE A 4 -5.61 2.97 -15.09
CA PHE A 4 -5.67 2.18 -13.86
C PHE A 4 -5.60 0.66 -14.08
N GLU A 5 -6.14 0.13 -15.20
CA GLU A 5 -5.95 -1.29 -15.57
C GLU A 5 -4.47 -1.60 -15.82
N GLN A 6 -3.72 -0.60 -16.32
CA GLN A 6 -2.29 -0.75 -16.61
C GLN A 6 -1.46 -0.79 -15.32
N VAL A 7 -1.81 0.01 -14.30
CA VAL A 7 -1.13 -0.01 -12.99
C VAL A 7 -1.38 -1.32 -12.25
N GLY A 8 -2.61 -1.84 -12.28
CA GLY A 8 -2.93 -3.13 -11.67
C GLY A 8 -2.19 -4.31 -12.30
N CYS A 9 -2.12 -4.34 -13.63
CA CYS A 9 -1.34 -5.34 -14.37
C CYS A 9 0.16 -5.31 -14.03
N VAL A 10 0.73 -4.13 -13.77
CA VAL A 10 2.14 -4.01 -13.37
C VAL A 10 2.36 -4.55 -11.95
N SER A 11 1.46 -4.24 -11.01
CA SER A 11 1.55 -4.75 -9.63
C SER A 11 1.44 -6.27 -9.57
N ASP A 12 0.49 -6.87 -10.30
CA ASP A 12 0.31 -8.32 -10.34
C ASP A 12 1.55 -9.03 -10.92
N ARG A 13 2.18 -8.45 -11.95
CA ARG A 13 3.42 -8.99 -12.55
C ARG A 13 4.62 -8.91 -11.60
N VAL A 14 4.71 -7.86 -10.78
CA VAL A 14 5.76 -7.77 -9.75
C VAL A 14 5.59 -8.88 -8.72
N MET A 15 4.35 -9.18 -8.32
CA MET A 15 4.05 -10.27 -7.40
C MET A 15 4.40 -11.64 -8.00
N GLU A 16 4.02 -11.89 -9.25
CA GLU A 16 4.40 -13.11 -9.98
C GLU A 16 5.92 -13.26 -10.07
N THR A 17 6.63 -12.16 -10.34
CA THR A 17 8.10 -12.16 -10.44
C THR A 17 8.77 -12.43 -9.09
N LEU A 18 8.25 -11.83 -8.00
CA LEU A 18 8.75 -12.06 -6.65
C LEU A 18 8.56 -13.53 -6.23
N VAL A 19 7.37 -14.10 -6.45
CA VAL A 19 7.09 -15.51 -6.15
C VAL A 19 8.03 -16.42 -6.96
N ALA A 20 8.19 -16.16 -8.26
CA ALA A 20 9.08 -16.94 -9.11
C ALA A 20 10.54 -16.87 -8.64
N GLY A 21 11.04 -15.68 -8.26
CA GLY A 21 12.38 -15.51 -7.70
C GLY A 21 12.58 -16.28 -6.39
N LEU A 22 11.59 -16.22 -5.49
CA LEU A 22 11.63 -16.95 -4.22
C LEU A 22 11.55 -18.47 -4.41
N GLU A 23 10.81 -18.97 -5.40
CA GLU A 23 10.81 -20.40 -5.72
C GLU A 23 12.14 -20.88 -6.30
N ILE A 24 12.86 -20.02 -7.03
CA ILE A 24 14.22 -20.31 -7.54
C ILE A 24 15.20 -20.41 -6.37
N GLU A 25 15.12 -19.50 -5.40
CA GLU A 25 16.07 -19.43 -4.28
C GLU A 25 15.77 -20.43 -3.15
N PHE A 26 14.49 -20.68 -2.84
CA PHE A 26 14.07 -21.44 -1.66
C PHE A 26 13.33 -22.75 -1.99
N GLY A 27 13.09 -23.03 -3.28
CA GLY A 27 12.44 -24.25 -3.75
C GLY A 27 10.93 -24.12 -3.96
N ARG A 28 10.38 -25.05 -4.76
CA ARG A 28 8.98 -25.04 -5.20
C ARG A 28 8.02 -25.16 -4.01
N GLY A 29 7.03 -24.26 -3.91
CA GLY A 29 6.08 -24.21 -2.80
C GLY A 29 6.51 -23.37 -1.59
N ALA A 30 7.76 -22.87 -1.54
CA ALA A 30 8.18 -21.89 -0.54
C ALA A 30 7.81 -20.44 -0.94
N GLY A 31 7.71 -20.17 -2.24
CA GLY A 31 7.59 -18.82 -2.79
C GLY A 31 6.33 -18.08 -2.35
N GLU A 32 5.17 -18.74 -2.36
CA GLU A 32 3.91 -18.07 -2.05
C GLU A 32 3.81 -17.69 -0.56
N ALA A 33 4.21 -18.57 0.35
CA ALA A 33 4.21 -18.30 1.79
C ALA A 33 5.30 -17.27 2.21
N LEU A 34 6.47 -17.29 1.56
CA LEU A 34 7.50 -16.27 1.80
C LEU A 34 7.09 -14.91 1.24
N ALA A 35 6.52 -14.88 0.03
CA ALA A 35 6.05 -13.64 -0.59
C ALA A 35 4.98 -12.97 0.28
N GLN A 36 4.04 -13.75 0.83
CA GLN A 36 3.03 -13.22 1.76
C GLN A 36 3.66 -12.64 3.04
N ARG A 37 4.71 -13.25 3.59
CA ARG A 37 5.42 -12.72 4.77
C ARG A 37 6.20 -11.44 4.44
N PHE A 38 6.79 -11.38 3.25
CA PHE A 38 7.48 -10.19 2.76
C PHE A 38 6.51 -9.03 2.55
N LEU A 39 5.40 -9.27 1.86
CA LEU A 39 4.32 -8.30 1.68
C LEU A 39 3.74 -7.80 3.00
N ALA A 40 3.60 -8.69 3.99
CA ALA A 40 3.13 -8.30 5.31
C ALA A 40 4.14 -7.41 6.06
N ALA A 41 5.44 -7.66 5.86
CA ALA A 41 6.51 -6.86 6.45
C ALA A 41 6.63 -5.48 5.78
N GLU A 42 6.43 -5.40 4.46
CA GLU A 42 6.52 -4.15 3.67
C GLU A 42 5.16 -3.55 3.36
N ALA A 43 4.11 -3.94 4.10
CA ALA A 43 2.74 -3.56 3.77
C ALA A 43 2.55 -2.04 3.77
N VAL A 44 3.26 -1.32 4.65
CA VAL A 44 3.17 0.14 4.77
C VAL A 44 3.74 0.80 3.51
N GLU A 45 4.99 0.50 3.16
CA GLU A 45 5.66 1.03 1.98
C GLU A 45 4.95 0.65 0.69
N LEU A 46 4.57 -0.62 0.53
CA LEU A 46 3.89 -1.08 -0.69
C LEU A 46 2.54 -0.41 -0.89
N CYS A 47 1.78 -0.19 0.18
CA CYS A 47 0.51 0.54 0.09
C CYS A 47 0.72 2.01 -0.25
N TRP A 48 1.76 2.63 0.32
CA TRP A 48 2.12 4.01 0.04
C TRP A 48 2.53 4.21 -1.42
N GLU A 49 3.37 3.33 -1.96
CA GLU A 49 3.83 3.39 -3.34
C GLU A 49 2.73 3.03 -4.35
N ALA A 50 1.81 2.12 -4.00
CA ALA A 50 0.68 1.75 -4.84
C ALA A 50 -0.49 2.77 -4.81
N ARG A 51 -0.33 3.91 -4.12
CA ARG A 51 -1.38 4.93 -4.02
C ARG A 51 -1.67 5.56 -5.37
N LEU A 52 -2.95 5.75 -5.65
CA LEU A 52 -3.46 6.40 -6.86
C LEU A 52 -4.05 7.77 -6.57
N ALA A 53 -4.52 7.99 -5.35
CA ALA A 53 -4.99 9.27 -4.86
C ALA A 53 -4.85 9.35 -3.35
N GLU A 54 -4.72 10.58 -2.84
CA GLU A 54 -4.49 10.88 -1.44
C GLU A 54 -5.36 12.06 -0.97
N ARG A 55 -5.62 12.10 0.33
CA ARG A 55 -6.30 13.18 1.01
C ARG A 55 -5.71 13.38 2.40
N TRP A 56 -5.18 14.57 2.63
CA TRP A 56 -4.68 14.95 3.94
C TRP A 56 -5.82 15.06 4.96
N LEU A 57 -5.63 14.43 6.13
CA LEU A 57 -6.58 14.42 7.24
C LEU A 57 -6.12 15.28 8.41
N GLY A 58 -4.89 15.80 8.37
CA GLY A 58 -4.33 16.63 9.41
C GLY A 58 -3.19 15.96 10.18
N TYR A 59 -2.59 16.79 11.03
CA TYR A 59 -1.49 16.41 11.91
C TYR A 59 -1.82 15.18 12.77
N TYR A 60 -0.82 14.32 12.92
CA TYR A 60 -0.87 13.12 13.75
C TYR A 60 -0.12 13.32 15.07
N GLY A 61 1.08 13.88 15.01
CA GLY A 61 2.00 13.93 16.13
C GLY A 61 3.44 14.04 15.65
N THR A 62 4.39 13.76 16.52
CA THR A 62 5.79 13.57 16.15
C THR A 62 6.16 12.09 16.24
N SER A 63 7.22 11.69 15.55
CA SER A 63 7.75 10.33 15.69
C SER A 63 8.19 10.06 17.14
N GLU A 64 7.95 8.84 17.61
CA GLU A 64 8.39 8.41 18.95
C GLU A 64 9.92 8.22 19.02
N SER A 65 10.55 7.83 17.91
CA SER A 65 12.01 7.67 17.83
C SER A 65 12.74 8.97 17.54
N GLU A 66 12.10 9.88 16.80
CA GLU A 66 12.69 11.14 16.31
C GLU A 66 11.72 12.30 16.54
N PRO A 67 11.74 12.94 17.71
CA PRO A 67 10.73 13.94 18.10
C PRO A 67 10.69 15.19 17.22
N GLU A 68 11.74 15.48 16.45
CA GLU A 68 11.74 16.54 15.44
C GLU A 68 10.95 16.19 14.17
N VAL A 69 10.65 14.92 13.93
CA VAL A 69 9.91 14.47 12.74
C VAL A 69 8.42 14.62 13.00
N GLU A 70 7.81 15.60 12.34
CA GLU A 70 6.37 15.78 12.34
C GLU A 70 5.69 14.78 11.40
N LEU A 71 4.59 14.20 11.88
CA LEU A 71 3.82 13.19 11.19
C LEU A 71 2.41 13.68 10.90
N ASP A 72 1.93 13.33 9.71
CA ASP A 72 0.61 13.63 9.20
C ASP A 72 -0.20 12.35 8.95
N ARG A 73 -1.53 12.47 9.06
CA ARG A 73 -2.46 11.44 8.58
C ARG A 73 -2.88 11.76 7.17
N VAL A 74 -2.73 10.78 6.28
CA VAL A 74 -3.16 10.87 4.89
C VAL A 74 -4.02 9.66 4.56
N ARG A 75 -5.24 9.88 4.08
CA ARG A 75 -6.04 8.79 3.52
C ARG A 75 -5.62 8.56 2.08
N ILE A 76 -5.45 7.30 1.70
CA ILE A 76 -5.11 6.92 0.33
C ILE A 76 -6.10 5.90 -0.21
N ILE A 77 -6.23 5.87 -1.53
CA ILE A 77 -6.73 4.72 -2.26
C ILE A 77 -5.67 4.24 -3.24
N GLY A 78 -5.67 2.95 -3.51
CA GLY A 78 -4.75 2.34 -4.46
C GLY A 78 -5.30 1.04 -5.01
N PHE A 79 -4.51 0.42 -5.88
CA PHE A 79 -4.80 -0.89 -6.44
C PHE A 79 -3.56 -1.77 -6.35
N LEU A 80 -3.70 -2.92 -5.69
CA LEU A 80 -2.60 -3.84 -5.40
C LEU A 80 -3.13 -5.28 -5.43
N ASN A 81 -2.40 -6.20 -6.07
CA ASN A 81 -2.77 -7.62 -6.18
C ASN A 81 -4.21 -7.83 -6.68
N GLY A 82 -4.57 -7.17 -7.78
CA GLY A 82 -5.90 -7.27 -8.37
C GLY A 82 -7.04 -6.63 -7.56
N ARG A 83 -6.77 -5.92 -6.46
CA ARG A 83 -7.79 -5.39 -5.54
C ARG A 83 -7.64 -3.89 -5.31
N TRP A 84 -8.77 -3.19 -5.32
CA TRP A 84 -8.85 -1.83 -4.81
C TRP A 84 -8.72 -1.83 -3.30
N PHE A 85 -8.09 -0.82 -2.73
CA PHE A 85 -8.03 -0.63 -1.28
C PHE A 85 -8.14 0.83 -0.89
N VAL A 86 -8.52 1.05 0.36
CA VAL A 86 -8.40 2.34 1.08
C VAL A 86 -7.62 2.11 2.37
N ALA A 87 -6.76 3.04 2.75
CA ALA A 87 -6.01 3.01 3.99
C ALA A 87 -5.77 4.42 4.53
N THR A 88 -5.47 4.54 5.83
CA THR A 88 -4.93 5.78 6.42
C THR A 88 -3.47 5.55 6.74
N MET A 89 -2.62 6.37 6.16
CA MET A 89 -1.16 6.34 6.28
C MET A 89 -0.72 7.40 7.29
N ILE A 90 0.31 7.07 8.06
CA ILE A 90 1.07 8.03 8.86
C ILE A 90 2.34 8.32 8.09
N VAL A 91 2.56 9.56 7.70
CA VAL A 91 3.67 9.97 6.83
C VAL A 91 4.40 11.16 7.42
N ASP A 92 5.69 11.29 7.15
CA ASP A 92 6.46 12.48 7.50
C ASP A 92 6.45 13.53 6.39
N GLY A 93 7.10 14.67 6.65
CA GLY A 93 7.25 15.78 5.71
C GLY A 93 8.09 15.47 4.48
N ASP A 94 8.88 14.39 4.49
CA ASP A 94 9.66 13.92 3.34
C ASP A 94 8.87 12.94 2.47
N GLY A 95 7.64 12.59 2.87
CA GLY A 95 6.77 11.68 2.16
C GLY A 95 7.14 10.21 2.37
N ALA A 96 7.87 9.88 3.45
CA ALA A 96 8.08 8.51 3.87
C ALA A 96 6.90 8.04 4.74
N ALA A 97 6.48 6.79 4.57
CA ALA A 97 5.39 6.20 5.36
C ALA A 97 5.93 5.50 6.60
N HIS A 98 5.42 5.88 7.77
CA HIS A 98 5.83 5.35 9.08
C HIS A 98 4.82 4.36 9.65
N GLY A 99 3.59 4.36 9.11
CA GLY A 99 2.56 3.45 9.59
C GLY A 99 1.30 3.45 8.74
N MET A 100 0.45 2.47 8.99
CA MET A 100 -0.82 2.28 8.29
C MET A 100 -1.90 1.80 9.27
N THR A 101 -3.10 2.37 9.14
CA THR A 101 -4.28 1.97 9.90
C THR A 101 -5.51 1.91 9.00
N GLY A 102 -6.53 1.14 9.41
CA GLY A 102 -7.83 1.12 8.74
C GLY A 102 -7.79 0.66 7.28
N ARG A 103 -6.79 -0.13 6.88
CA ARG A 103 -6.73 -0.74 5.54
C ARG A 103 -7.91 -1.67 5.35
N ARG A 104 -8.61 -1.53 4.22
CA ARG A 104 -9.61 -2.49 3.74
C ARG A 104 -9.61 -2.58 2.23
N ASP A 105 -9.88 -3.77 1.71
CA ASP A 105 -10.08 -3.99 0.29
C ASP A 105 -11.51 -3.58 -0.11
N LEU A 106 -11.67 -3.17 -1.36
CA LEU A 106 -12.90 -2.65 -1.94
C LEU A 106 -13.22 -3.38 -3.26
N ALA A 107 -14.50 -3.41 -3.62
CA ALA A 107 -14.95 -4.17 -4.79
C ALA A 107 -14.61 -3.47 -6.12
N GLY A 108 -14.40 -2.16 -6.11
CA GLY A 108 -14.11 -1.41 -7.33
C GLY A 108 -13.69 0.04 -7.11
N GLU A 109 -13.37 0.71 -8.22
CA GLU A 109 -12.89 2.10 -8.26
C GLU A 109 -13.90 3.10 -7.66
N ALA A 110 -15.20 2.91 -7.94
CA ALA A 110 -16.25 3.81 -7.45
C ALA A 110 -16.32 3.79 -5.91
N ASP A 111 -16.26 2.60 -5.32
CA ASP A 111 -16.24 2.43 -3.86
C ASP A 111 -14.98 3.03 -3.25
N ALA A 112 -13.84 2.89 -3.92
CA ALA A 112 -12.58 3.51 -3.51
C ALA A 112 -12.70 5.03 -3.49
N ARG A 113 -13.20 5.64 -4.57
CA ARG A 113 -13.40 7.10 -4.61
C ARG A 113 -14.36 7.59 -3.55
N SER A 114 -15.48 6.89 -3.30
CA SER A 114 -16.39 7.24 -2.20
C SER A 114 -15.67 7.18 -0.86
N ALA A 115 -14.95 6.09 -0.60
CA ALA A 115 -14.22 5.90 0.65
C ALA A 115 -13.13 6.96 0.91
N LEU A 116 -12.55 7.54 -0.14
CA LEU A 116 -11.62 8.67 -0.02
C LEU A 116 -12.35 9.99 0.29
N ALA A 117 -13.55 10.19 -0.26
CA ALA A 117 -14.36 11.38 -0.05
C ALA A 117 -15.02 11.41 1.35
N ASP A 118 -15.29 10.25 1.95
CA ASP A 118 -15.93 10.12 3.26
C ASP A 118 -14.95 10.31 4.46
N ALA A 119 -13.75 10.84 4.20
CA ALA A 119 -12.68 11.01 5.17
C ALA A 119 -12.76 12.30 5.99
#